data_AF-A0A8J6T7B4-F1
#
_entry.id   AF-A0A8J6T7B4-F1
#
_cell.length_a   1.000
_cell.length_b   1.000
_cell.length_c   1.000
_cell.angle_alpha   90.00
_cell.angle_beta   90.00
_cell.angle_gamma   90.00
#
_symmetry.space_group_name_H-M   'P 1'
#
loop_
_entity.id
_entity.type
_entity.pdbx_description
1 polymer ?
#
loop_
_entity_poly.entity_id
_entity_poly.type
_entity_poly.pdbx_seq_one_letter_code
_entity_poly.pdbx_strand_id
1 'polypeptide(L)' 'ACTPLYEEFPGWQDNISGTREVDQLPEEARAYIKAIEDMSGIPASIISVGPGRDETIIVKYPS' A
#
# COMPACT_ATOMS: atom_id res chain seq x y z
N ALA A 1 -24.22 18.49 5.99
CA ALA A 1 -22.79 18.48 5.64
C ALA A 1 -22.20 17.22 6.22
N CYS A 2 -21.38 16.49 5.47
CA CYS A 2 -20.64 15.35 5.99
C CYS A 2 -19.26 15.85 6.43
N THR A 3 -18.88 15.56 7.68
CA THR A 3 -17.54 15.86 8.19
C THR A 3 -16.70 14.58 8.09
N PRO A 4 -15.58 14.58 7.36
CA PRO A 4 -14.71 13.42 7.31
C PRO A 4 -14.10 13.16 8.70
N LEU A 5 -14.03 11.88 9.08
CA LEU A 5 -13.23 11.43 10.21
C LEU A 5 -11.91 10.92 9.65
N TYR A 6 -10.82 11.61 9.99
CA TYR A 6 -9.48 11.24 9.55
C TYR A 6 -8.78 10.39 10.61
N GLU A 7 -7.90 9.52 10.13
CA GLU A 7 -6.93 8.79 10.94
C GLU A 7 -5.53 9.13 10.44
N GLU A 8 -4.57 9.21 11.36
CA GLU A 8 -3.19 9.58 11.07
C GLU A 8 -2.29 8.35 11.12
N PHE A 9 -1.38 8.25 10.15
CA PHE A 9 -0.41 7.16 10.05
C PHE A 9 0.99 7.74 9.90
N PRO A 10 2.02 7.10 10.48
CA PRO A 10 3.41 7.46 10.21
C PRO A 10 3.70 7.39 8.70
N GLY A 11 4.36 8.42 8.18
CA GLY A 11 4.88 8.39 6.81
C GLY A 11 6.22 7.67 6.72
N TRP A 12 6.68 7.43 5.50
CA TRP A 12 8.00 6.89 5.18
C TRP A 12 8.74 7.82 4.22
N GLN A 13 10.07 7.78 4.21
CA GLN A 13 10.91 8.58 3.31
C GLN A 13 11.72 7.72 2.33
N ASP A 14 11.72 6.41 2.53
CA ASP A 14 12.43 5.46 1.69
C ASP A 14 11.89 5.44 0.26
N ASN A 15 12.80 5.37 -0.71
CA ASN A 15 12.43 5.15 -2.10
C ASN A 15 11.99 3.69 -2.26
N ILE A 16 10.70 3.50 -2.61
CA ILE A 16 10.11 2.18 -2.80
C ILE A 16 9.97 1.76 -4.27
N SER A 17 10.40 2.58 -5.24
CA SER A 17 10.21 2.30 -6.67
C SER A 17 10.92 1.02 -7.14
N GLY A 18 11.98 0.60 -6.43
CA GLY A 18 12.68 -0.67 -6.66
C GLY A 18 12.05 -1.91 -6.00
N THR A 19 11.01 -1.75 -5.19
CA THR A 19 10.40 -2.83 -4.40
C THR A 19 9.61 -3.78 -5.30
N ARG A 20 9.73 -5.09 -5.09
CA ARG A 20 8.98 -6.12 -5.85
C ARG A 20 8.18 -7.08 -4.97
N GLU A 21 8.44 -7.07 -3.67
CA GLU A 21 7.73 -7.87 -2.67
C GLU A 21 7.21 -6.97 -1.53
N VAL A 22 6.08 -7.33 -0.92
CA VAL A 22 5.44 -6.48 0.11
C VAL A 22 6.33 -6.32 1.34
N ASP A 23 7.06 -7.35 1.73
CA ASP A 23 7.94 -7.36 2.90
C ASP A 23 9.19 -6.48 2.75
N GLN A 24 9.52 -6.07 1.53
CA GLN A 24 10.59 -5.10 1.23
C GLN A 24 10.14 -3.65 1.46
N LEU A 25 8.84 -3.40 1.61
CA LEU A 25 8.32 -2.07 1.92
C LEU A 25 8.65 -1.66 3.37
N PRO A 26 8.82 -0.35 3.63
CA PRO A 26 8.90 0.19 4.98
C PRO A 26 7.75 -0.31 5.87
N GLU A 27 8.01 -0.47 7.16
CA GLU A 27 7.00 -0.95 8.10
C GLU A 27 5.76 -0.05 8.13
N GLU A 28 5.97 1.26 8.05
CA GLU A 28 4.95 2.29 8.00
C GLU A 28 4.07 2.16 6.75
N ALA A 29 4.68 1.86 5.60
CA ALA A 29 3.96 1.64 4.35
C ALA A 29 3.10 0.37 4.41
N ARG A 30 3.63 -0.71 4.98
CA ARG A 30 2.89 -1.97 5.19
C ARG A 30 1.73 -1.78 6.17
N ALA A 31 1.95 -1.02 7.24
CA ALA A 31 0.90 -0.68 8.21
C ALA A 31 -0.22 0.15 7.55
N TYR A 32 0.15 1.10 6.68
CA TYR A 32 -0.83 1.91 5.95
C TYR A 32 -1.66 1.09 4.96
N ILE A 33 -1.03 0.16 4.21
CA ILE A 33 -1.76 -0.76 3.33
C ILE A 33 -2.76 -1.59 4.14
N LYS A 34 -2.31 -2.16 5.27
CA LYS A 34 -3.18 -2.96 6.15
C LYS A 34 -4.37 -2.16 6.66
N ALA A 35 -4.17 -0.90 7.06
CA ALA A 35 -5.28 -0.05 7.47
C ALA A 35 -6.33 0.15 6.36
N ILE A 36 -5.89 0.30 5.11
CA ILE A 36 -6.79 0.38 3.95
C ILE A 36 -7.55 -0.94 3.73
N GLU A 37 -6.87 -2.09 3.87
CA GLU A 37 -7.52 -3.41 3.79
C GLU A 37 -8.58 -3.57 4.90
N ASP A 38 -8.27 -3.18 6.13
CA ASP A 38 -9.18 -3.25 7.28
C ASP A 38 -10.40 -2.32 7.08
N MET A 39 -10.19 -1.10 6.57
CA MET A 39 -11.25 -0.13 6.27
C MET A 39 -12.16 -0.59 5.13
N SER A 40 -11.59 -1.20 4.09
CA SER A 40 -12.32 -1.63 2.90
C SER A 40 -12.92 -3.03 3.04
N GLY A 41 -12.44 -3.83 3.99
CA GLY A 41 -12.83 -5.23 4.19
C GLY A 41 -12.33 -6.18 3.10
N ILE A 42 -11.40 -5.74 2.23
CA ILE A 42 -10.85 -6.55 1.14
C ILE A 42 -9.32 -6.41 1.07
N PRO A 43 -8.60 -7.48 0.69
CA PRO A 43 -7.15 -7.43 0.56
C PRO A 43 -6.71 -6.70 -0.71
N ALA A 44 -5.55 -6.05 -0.66
CA ALA A 44 -4.89 -5.46 -1.80
C ALA A 44 -4.31 -6.55 -2.71
N SER A 45 -4.70 -6.54 -3.99
CA SER A 45 -4.17 -7.49 -4.98
C SER A 45 -2.93 -6.95 -5.70
N ILE A 46 -2.85 -5.63 -5.87
CA ILE A 46 -1.82 -4.94 -6.66
C ILE A 46 -1.40 -3.66 -5.93
N ILE A 47 -0.10 -3.41 -5.85
CA ILE A 47 0.47 -2.18 -5.31
C ILE A 47 1.44 -1.60 -6.35
N SER A 48 1.14 -0.42 -6.90
CA SER A 48 2.03 0.29 -7.82
C SER A 48 2.99 1.17 -7.01
N VAL A 49 4.30 1.00 -7.23
CA VAL A 49 5.37 1.72 -6.52
C VAL A 49 6.14 2.69 -7.41
N GLY A 50 5.73 2.82 -8.68
CA GLY A 50 6.31 3.74 -9.63
C GLY A 50 5.66 3.68 -11.01
N PRO A 51 6.05 4.56 -11.94
CA PRO A 51 5.49 4.65 -13.30
C PRO A 51 5.87 3.47 -14.24
N GLY A 52 6.93 2.72 -13.92
CA GLY A 52 7.39 1.58 -14.71
C GLY A 52 6.45 0.38 -14.65
N ARG A 53 6.41 -0.43 -15.72
CA ARG A 53 5.59 -1.65 -15.75
C ARG A 53 6.03 -2.69 -14.73
N ASP A 54 7.33 -2.74 -14.46
CA ASP A 54 7.93 -3.61 -13.46
C ASP A 54 7.89 -3.01 -12.05
N GLU A 55 7.54 -1.73 -11.90
CA GLU A 55 7.37 -1.05 -10.61
C GLU A 55 5.98 -1.31 -10.00
N THR A 56 5.58 -2.59 -10.01
CA THR A 56 4.29 -3.08 -9.52
C THR A 56 4.49 -4.38 -8.75
N ILE A 57 3.97 -4.42 -7.52
CA ILE A 57 3.92 -5.61 -6.68
C ILE A 57 2.58 -6.32 -6.90
N ILE A 58 2.64 -7.60 -7.28
CA ILE A 58 1.46 -8.46 -7.42
C ILE A 58 1.37 -9.32 -6.16
N VAL A 59 0.43 -8.98 -5.26
CA VAL A 59 0.20 -9.71 -3.99
C VAL A 59 -0.62 -10.96 -4.26
N LYS A 60 -1.63 -10.82 -5.11
CA LYS A 60 -2.48 -11.92 -5.58
C LYS A 60 -2.93 -11.60 -6.99
N TYR A 61 -2.87 -12.58 -7.89
CA TYR A 61 -3.48 -12.40 -9.20
C TYR A 61 -4.99 -12.21 -9.04
N PRO A 62 -5.57 -11.12 -9.59
CA PRO A 62 -7.01 -10.98 -9.63
C PRO A 62 -7.57 -12.15 -10.44
N SER A 63 -8.43 -12.94 -9.80
CA SER A 63 -9.18 -14.04 -10.41
C SER A 63 -10.30 -13.52 -11.30
#